data_AF-A0A151T598-F1
#
_entry.id   AF-A0A151T598-F1
#
_cell.length_a   1.000
_cell.length_b   1.000
_cell.length_c   1.000
_cell.angle_alpha   90.00
_cell.angle_beta   90.00
_cell.angle_gamma   90.00
#
_symmetry.space_group_name_H-M   'P 1'
#
loop_
_entity.id
_entity.type
_entity.pdbx_description
1 polymer ?
#
loop_
_entity_poly.entity_id
_entity_poly.type
_entity_poly.pdbx_seq_one_letter_code
_entity_poly.pdbx_strand_id
1 'polypeptide(L)'
;FFLFYQVPWEQRVPMVAFYMKGEALSWFKWLYSLNQLGDWTCFSQVLELRFGPSTYENHQGTLFKLKQSRSVGEYQACFEKLCNKTVGLSHENLLNCFLSGLSPPIERELKILKPCNLT
;
A
#
# COMPACT_ATOMS: atom_id res chain seq x y z
N PHE A 1 -2.71 -10.98 11.02
CA PHE A 1 -3.35 -12.31 11.16
C PHE A 1 -2.31 -13.43 11.17
N PHE A 2 -1.65 -13.78 10.05
CA PHE A 2 -0.73 -14.92 10.01
C PHE A 2 0.45 -14.83 10.99
N LEU A 3 1.02 -13.64 11.19
CA LEU A 3 2.08 -13.40 12.18
C LEU A 3 1.57 -13.58 13.62
N PHE A 4 0.32 -13.17 13.89
CA PHE A 4 -0.29 -13.24 15.21
C PHE A 4 -0.57 -14.70 15.62
N TYR A 5 -1.04 -15.52 14.67
CA TYR A 5 -1.31 -16.95 14.89
C TYR A 5 -0.11 -17.85 14.57
N GLN A 6 1.07 -17.28 14.29
CA GLN A 6 2.29 -18.01 13.96
C GLN A 6 2.10 -19.09 12.87
N VAL A 7 1.28 -18.79 11.86
CA VAL A 7 0.94 -19.76 10.82
C VAL A 7 2.18 -20.00 9.94
N PRO A 8 2.67 -21.26 9.86
CA PRO A 8 3.79 -21.63 8.99
C PRO A 8 3.50 -21.27 7.53
N TRP A 9 4.54 -20.94 6.77
CA TRP A 9 4.39 -20.40 5.40
C TRP A 9 3.68 -21.40 4.47
N GLU A 10 3.97 -22.69 4.65
CA GLU A 10 3.36 -23.82 3.93
C GLU A 10 1.86 -23.97 4.20
N GLN A 11 1.36 -23.48 5.33
CA GLN A 11 -0.06 -23.56 5.71
C GLN A 11 -0.87 -22.33 5.29
N ARG A 12 -0.22 -21.23 4.87
CA ARG A 12 -0.91 -19.98 4.54
C ARG A 12 -1.74 -20.10 3.27
N VAL A 13 -1.23 -20.71 2.20
CA VAL A 13 -1.95 -20.85 0.93
C VAL A 13 -3.23 -21.69 1.08
N PRO A 14 -3.20 -22.89 1.71
CA PRO A 14 -4.42 -23.64 2.00
C PRO A 14 -5.39 -22.87 2.90
N MET A 15 -4.88 -22.15 3.90
CA MET A 15 -5.70 -21.37 4.82
C MET A 15 -6.44 -20.23 4.10
N VAL A 16 -5.78 -19.50 3.19
CA VAL A 16 -6.40 -18.43 2.41
C VAL A 16 -7.53 -18.93 1.52
N ALA A 17 -7.43 -20.16 0.99
CA ALA A 17 -8.47 -20.74 0.15
C ALA A 17 -9.85 -20.75 0.84
N PHE A 18 -9.89 -20.94 2.17
CA PHE A 18 -11.14 -20.91 2.95
C PHE A 18 -11.78 -19.52 3.05
N TYR A 19 -10.99 -18.46 2.89
CA TYR A 19 -11.47 -17.08 2.94
C TYR A 19 -11.84 -16.53 1.57
N MET A 20 -11.49 -17.24 0.49
CA MET A 20 -11.84 -16.84 -0.87
C MET A 20 -13.30 -17.16 -1.20
N LYS A 21 -13.98 -16.21 -1.85
CA LYS A 21 -15.37 -16.34 -2.27
C LYS A 21 -15.55 -15.81 -3.70
N GLY A 22 -16.58 -16.28 -4.38
CA GLY A 22 -16.92 -15.83 -5.74
C GLY A 22 -15.78 -16.07 -6.74
N GLU A 23 -15.48 -15.06 -7.56
CA GLU A 23 -14.47 -15.15 -8.61
C GLU A 23 -13.06 -15.46 -8.11
N ALA A 24 -12.70 -15.00 -6.90
CA ALA A 24 -11.39 -15.29 -6.29
C ALA A 24 -11.21 -16.79 -6.03
N LEU A 25 -12.27 -17.49 -5.59
CA LEU A 25 -12.23 -18.93 -5.37
C LEU A 25 -12.15 -19.73 -6.67
N SER A 26 -12.89 -19.30 -7.71
CA SER A 26 -12.82 -19.92 -9.03
C SER A 26 -11.41 -19.78 -9.64
N TRP A 27 -10.80 -18.60 -9.52
CA TRP A 27 -9.43 -18.36 -9.94
C TRP A 27 -8.43 -19.21 -9.15
N PHE A 28 -8.59 -19.31 -7.83
CA PHE A 28 -7.72 -20.16 -6.99
C PHE A 28 -7.78 -21.63 -7.40
N LYS A 29 -8.99 -22.17 -7.63
CA LYS A 29 -9.17 -23.55 -8.10
C LYS A 29 -8.52 -23.78 -9.47
N TRP A 30 -8.61 -22.81 -10.36
CA TRP A 30 -7.94 -22.86 -11.66
C TRP A 30 -6.40 -22.87 -11.50
N LEU A 31 -5.85 -21.98 -10.69
CA LEU A 31 -4.41 -21.92 -10.41
C LEU A 31 -3.90 -23.21 -9.74
N TYR A 32 -4.69 -23.78 -8.84
CA TYR A 32 -4.44 -25.10 -8.23
C TYR A 32 -4.39 -26.20 -9.30
N SER A 33 -5.35 -26.23 -10.25
CA SER A 33 -5.39 -27.23 -11.33
C SER A 33 -4.19 -27.18 -12.26
N LEU A 34 -3.54 -26.01 -12.37
CA LEU A 34 -2.33 -25.82 -13.16
C LEU A 34 -1.03 -26.12 -12.39
N ASN A 35 -1.12 -26.53 -11.12
CA ASN A 35 0.02 -26.65 -10.21
C ASN A 35 0.88 -25.36 -10.11
N GLN A 36 0.25 -24.20 -10.25
CA GLN A 36 0.91 -22.89 -10.30
C GLN A 36 0.77 -22.08 -9.00
N LEU A 37 0.35 -22.71 -7.90
CA LEU A 37 0.22 -22.00 -6.62
C LEU A 37 1.57 -21.56 -6.02
N GLY A 38 2.66 -22.27 -6.35
CA GLY A 38 4.01 -21.91 -5.89
C GLY A 38 4.14 -21.83 -4.37
N ASP A 39 5.03 -20.96 -3.89
CA ASP A 39 5.17 -20.60 -2.49
C ASP A 39 4.25 -19.42 -2.12
N TRP A 40 4.15 -19.11 -0.82
CA TRP A 40 3.34 -17.97 -0.35
C TRP A 40 3.72 -16.65 -1.04
N THR A 41 5.01 -16.43 -1.29
CA THR A 41 5.52 -15.21 -1.93
C THR A 41 4.97 -15.08 -3.35
N CYS A 42 5.15 -16.10 -4.17
CA CYS A 42 4.66 -16.13 -5.54
C CYS A 42 3.13 -15.99 -5.57
N PHE A 43 2.43 -16.75 -4.72
CA PHE A 43 0.98 -16.69 -4.58
C PHE A 43 0.49 -15.28 -4.25
N SER A 44 1.11 -14.60 -3.28
CA SER A 44 0.72 -13.26 -2.87
C SER A 44 0.89 -12.23 -4.00
N GLN A 45 1.95 -12.36 -4.81
CA GLN A 45 2.18 -11.48 -5.96
C GLN A 45 1.15 -11.68 -7.07
N VAL A 46 0.83 -12.93 -7.43
CA VAL A 46 -0.18 -13.19 -8.47
C VAL A 46 -1.59 -12.85 -8.00
N LEU A 47 -1.87 -12.99 -6.69
CA LEU A 47 -3.11 -12.54 -6.08
C LEU A 47 -3.24 -11.01 -6.17
N GLU A 48 -2.19 -10.27 -5.81
CA GLU A 48 -2.13 -8.81 -5.89
C GLU A 48 -2.21 -8.33 -7.35
N LEU A 49 -1.58 -9.02 -8.29
CA LEU A 49 -1.68 -8.68 -9.71
C LEU A 49 -3.11 -8.83 -10.26
N ARG A 50 -3.85 -9.84 -9.80
CA ARG A 50 -5.21 -10.16 -10.28
C ARG A 50 -6.31 -9.37 -9.56
N PHE A 51 -6.18 -9.19 -8.25
CA PHE A 51 -7.22 -8.62 -7.38
C PHE A 51 -6.76 -7.41 -6.56
N GLY A 52 -5.47 -7.10 -6.58
CA GLY A 52 -4.97 -5.87 -5.99
C GLY A 52 -5.50 -4.65 -6.77
N PRO A 53 -5.44 -3.45 -6.16
CA PRO A 53 -5.68 -2.23 -6.89
C PRO A 53 -4.75 -2.24 -8.11
N SER A 54 -5.31 -2.09 -9.31
CA SER A 54 -4.50 -2.11 -10.52
C SER A 54 -3.39 -1.09 -10.34
N THR A 55 -2.14 -1.46 -10.63
CA THR A 55 -1.01 -0.52 -10.74
C THR A 55 -1.26 0.64 -11.72
N TYR A 56 -2.39 0.59 -12.45
CA TYR A 56 -2.94 1.66 -13.27
C TYR A 56 -3.53 2.82 -12.47
N GLU A 57 -3.98 2.61 -11.22
CA GLU A 57 -4.21 3.74 -10.32
C GLU A 57 -2.84 4.29 -9.95
N ASN A 58 -2.49 5.42 -10.56
CA ASN A 58 -1.24 6.14 -10.29
C ASN A 58 -1.31 6.74 -8.87
N HIS A 59 -1.25 5.89 -7.85
CA HIS A 59 -1.26 6.27 -6.44
C HIS A 59 -0.12 7.23 -6.13
N GLN A 60 1.02 7.10 -6.81
CA GLN A 60 2.13 8.06 -6.76
C GLN A 60 1.66 9.44 -7.27
N GLY A 61 1.01 9.49 -8.44
CA GLY A 61 0.43 10.72 -8.99
C GLY A 61 -0.64 11.34 -8.09
N THR A 62 -1.45 10.52 -7.42
CA THR A 62 -2.43 11.01 -6.43
C THR A 62 -1.74 11.55 -5.17
N LEU A 63 -0.67 10.90 -4.71
CA LEU A 63 0.16 11.36 -3.60
C LEU A 63 0.83 12.70 -3.93
N PHE A 64 1.46 12.83 -5.11
CA PHE A 64 2.10 14.07 -5.57
C PHE A 64 1.13 15.23 -5.78
N LYS A 65 -0.15 14.94 -6.03
CA LYS A 65 -1.20 15.95 -6.17
C LYS A 65 -1.94 16.24 -4.86
N LEU A 66 -1.65 15.52 -3.78
CA LEU A 66 -2.31 15.72 -2.51
C LEU A 66 -1.96 17.11 -1.97
N LYS A 67 -2.99 17.91 -1.66
CA LYS A 67 -2.86 19.25 -1.09
C LYS A 67 -3.66 19.34 0.20
N GLN A 68 -3.09 19.99 1.20
CA GLN A 68 -3.76 20.34 2.44
C GLN A 68 -4.90 21.31 2.13
N SER A 69 -6.14 20.84 2.25
CA SER A 69 -7.34 21.67 2.08
C SER A 69 -7.89 22.20 3.41
N ARG A 70 -7.69 21.45 4.50
CA ARG A 70 -8.22 21.73 5.85
C ARG A 70 -7.09 21.64 6.90
N SER A 71 -7.31 20.87 7.96
CA SER A 71 -6.34 20.67 9.02
C SER A 71 -5.13 19.86 8.55
N VAL A 72 -3.98 20.07 9.19
CA VAL A 72 -2.78 19.27 8.95
C VAL A 72 -3.02 17.81 9.33
N GLY A 73 -3.80 17.54 10.38
CA GLY A 73 -4.14 16.19 10.80
C GLY A 73 -4.96 15.40 9.76
N GLU A 74 -5.94 16.04 9.11
CA GLU A 74 -6.69 15.41 8.01
C GLU A 74 -5.79 15.14 6.80
N TYR A 75 -4.88 16.07 6.49
CA TYR A 75 -3.90 15.89 5.43
C TYR A 75 -2.95 14.73 5.71
N GLN A 76 -2.40 14.63 6.93
CA GLN A 76 -1.51 13.55 7.34
C GLN A 76 -2.22 12.19 7.25
N ALA A 77 -3.44 12.07 7.76
CA ALA A 77 -4.20 10.82 7.68
C ALA A 77 -4.48 10.40 6.22
N CYS A 78 -4.72 11.35 5.32
CA CYS A 78 -4.84 11.07 3.89
C CYS A 78 -3.51 10.64 3.26
N PHE A 79 -2.43 11.31 3.63
CA PHE A 79 -1.08 11.04 3.14
C PHE A 79 -0.62 9.63 3.56
N GLU A 80 -0.82 9.23 4.82
CA GLU A 80 -0.49 7.89 5.32
C GLU A 80 -1.27 6.78 4.58
N LYS A 81 -2.57 6.99 4.35
CA LYS A 81 -3.41 6.05 3.59
C LYS A 81 -2.93 5.88 2.15
N LEU A 82 -2.45 6.95 1.51
CA LEU A 82 -1.91 6.90 0.16
C LEU A 82 -0.50 6.28 0.15
N CYS A 83 0.34 6.59 1.14
CA CYS A 83 1.67 5.99 1.28
C CYS A 83 1.62 4.47 1.40
N ASN A 84 0.66 3.95 2.17
CA ASN A 84 0.44 2.51 2.31
C ASN A 84 0.04 1.81 0.99
N LYS A 85 -0.41 2.57 -0.02
CA LYS A 85 -0.76 2.08 -1.36
C LYS A 85 0.31 2.36 -2.40
N THR A 86 1.34 3.16 -2.08
CA THR A 86 2.46 3.46 -2.97
C THR A 86 3.65 2.60 -2.64
N VAL A 87 4.17 1.86 -3.61
CA VAL A 87 5.40 1.08 -3.49
C VAL A 87 6.51 1.75 -4.32
N GLY A 88 7.75 1.73 -3.82
CA GLY A 88 8.94 2.16 -4.57
C GLY A 88 9.38 3.62 -4.43
N LEU A 89 8.77 4.42 -3.53
CA LEU A 89 9.25 5.77 -3.21
C LEU A 89 10.27 5.74 -2.07
N SER A 90 11.38 6.49 -2.20
CA SER A 90 12.34 6.69 -1.11
C SER A 90 11.73 7.53 0.01
N HIS A 91 12.25 7.40 1.23
CA HIS A 91 11.83 8.21 2.37
C HIS A 91 11.98 9.72 2.09
N GLU A 92 13.06 10.11 1.39
CA GLU A 92 13.30 11.49 0.96
C GLU A 92 12.22 11.99 -0.01
N ASN A 93 11.79 11.17 -0.96
CA ASN A 93 10.72 11.53 -1.91
C ASN A 93 9.36 11.69 -1.20
N LEU A 94 9.08 10.83 -0.21
CA LEU A 94 7.88 10.95 0.61
C LEU A 94 7.88 12.24 1.44
N LEU A 95 9.03 12.57 2.05
CA LEU A 95 9.18 13.78 2.87
C LEU A 95 9.03 15.05 2.02
N ASN A 96 9.68 15.09 0.85
CA ASN A 96 9.53 16.19 -0.10
C ASN A 96 8.08 16.33 -0.59
N CYS A 97 7.42 15.21 -0.88
CA CYS A 97 6.02 15.20 -1.28
C CYS A 97 5.11 15.74 -0.17
N PHE A 98 5.32 15.30 1.07
CA PHE A 98 4.56 15.74 2.23
C PHE A 98 4.67 17.25 2.43
N LEU A 99 5.90 17.78 2.43
CA LEU A 99 6.17 19.21 2.56
C LEU A 99 5.54 20.02 1.42
N SER A 100 5.63 19.52 0.18
CA SER A 100 5.08 20.21 -1.00
C SER A 100 3.55 20.27 -1.01
N GLY A 101 2.88 19.38 -0.29
CA GLY A 101 1.42 19.33 -0.22
C GLY A 101 0.82 20.18 0.89
N LEU A 102 1.63 20.69 1.83
CA LEU A 102 1.15 21.56 2.91
C LEU A 102 0.72 22.95 2.41
N SER A 103 -0.07 23.63 3.22
CA SER A 103 -0.50 25.01 2.91
C SER A 103 0.70 25.96 2.89
N PRO A 104 0.70 27.01 2.02
CA PRO A 104 1.83 27.92 1.85
C PRO A 104 2.41 28.55 3.14
N PRO A 105 1.61 28.95 4.15
CA PRO A 105 2.18 29.48 5.40
C PRO A 105 2.96 28.42 6.18
N ILE A 106 2.45 27.19 6.26
CA ILE A 106 3.08 26.08 7.00
C ILE A 106 4.29 25.54 6.23
N GLU A 107 4.19 25.43 4.91
CA GLU A 107 5.29 25.03 4.03
C GLU A 107 6.50 25.97 4.19
N ARG A 108 6.25 27.29 4.30
CA ARG A 108 7.31 28.29 4.46
C ARG A 108 8.01 28.16 5.81
N GLU A 109 7.27 27.98 6.90
CA GLU A 109 7.84 27.78 8.24
C GLU A 109 8.66 26.48 8.31
N LEU A 110 8.14 25.38 7.76
CA LEU A 110 8.86 24.10 7.77
C LEU A 110 10.10 24.10 6.87
N LYS A 111 10.08 24.80 5.74
CA LYS A 111 11.29 25.00 4.91
C LYS A 111 12.39 25.75 5.65
N ILE A 112 12.02 26.70 6.50
CA ILE A 112 12.96 27.44 7.36
C ILE A 112 13.48 26.53 8.48
N LEU A 113 12.60 25.71 9.06
CA LEU A 113 12.92 24.83 10.20
C LEU A 113 13.64 23.53 9.83
N LYS A 114 13.68 23.15 8.54
CA LYS A 114 14.28 21.89 8.04
C LYS A 114 13.97 20.68 8.94
N PRO A 115 12.72 20.23 9.01
CA PRO A 115 12.38 19.04 9.79
C PRO A 115 13.10 17.82 9.21
N CYS A 116 13.87 17.13 10.07
CA CYS A 116 14.61 15.93 9.67
C CYS A 116 13.73 14.68 9.56
N ASN A 117 12.52 14.68 10.16
CA ASN A 117 11.67 13.49 10.30
C ASN A 117 10.17 13.81 10.09
N LEU A 118 9.40 12.77 9.73
CA LEU A 118 7.95 12.79 9.48
C LEU A 118 7.10 12.32 10.69
N THR A 119 7.59 12.49 11.91
CA THR A 119 6.88 12.19 13.17
C THR A 119 6.59 13.46 13.93
#